data_AF-A0A6N9Q1W1-F1
#
_entry.id   AF-A0A6N9Q1W1-F1
#
_cell.length_a   1.000
_cell.length_b   1.000
_cell.length_c   1.000
_cell.angle_alpha   90.00
_cell.angle_beta   90.00
_cell.angle_gamma   90.00
#
_symmetry.space_group_name_H-M   'P 1'
#
loop_
_entity.id
_entity.type
_entity.pdbx_description
1 polymer ?
#
loop_
_entity_poly.entity_id
_entity_poly.type
_entity_poly.pdbx_seq_one_letter_code
_entity_poly.pdbx_strand_id
1 'polypeptide(L)'
;MAFCVRLKEPVNAQVNIQEFIQVCAFTTTPTDKDTYVLVTLGDRNQVDDIDFVFSDGTPILFNEVGASRFDDVILNTCANIIGTFKRPGEYIFNVALLEQDTNDRLDVEVAVVKVARS
;
A
#
# COMPACT_ATOMS: atom_id res chain seq x y z
N MET A 1 -17.21 -2.39 11.52
CA MET A 1 -16.86 -3.65 10.82
C MET A 1 -15.53 -3.40 10.14
N ALA A 2 -14.48 -4.12 10.51
CA ALA A 2 -13.15 -3.92 9.94
C ALA A 2 -13.05 -4.67 8.61
N PHE A 3 -13.02 -3.94 7.49
CA PHE A 3 -12.72 -4.54 6.20
C PHE A 3 -11.21 -4.82 6.17
N CYS A 4 -10.80 -6.09 6.21
CA CYS A 4 -9.47 -6.44 5.75
C CYS A 4 -9.42 -6.16 4.26
N VAL A 5 -8.50 -5.30 3.81
CA VAL A 5 -8.04 -5.37 2.41
C VAL A 5 -7.28 -6.68 2.31
N ARG A 6 -8.01 -7.74 1.96
CA ARG A 6 -7.38 -8.97 1.51
C ARG A 6 -6.97 -8.67 0.08
N LEU A 7 -5.66 -8.68 -0.19
CA LEU A 7 -5.15 -8.93 -1.54
C LEU A 7 -6.05 -10.03 -2.13
N LYS A 8 -6.83 -9.69 -3.16
CA LYS A 8 -7.88 -10.58 -3.68
C LYS A 8 -7.28 -11.92 -4.10
N GLU A 9 -5.97 -11.95 -4.39
CA GLU A 9 -5.15 -13.13 -4.56
C GLU A 9 -3.73 -12.91 -4.00
N PRO A 10 -3.07 -13.94 -3.43
CA PRO A 10 -1.67 -13.87 -3.05
C PRO A 10 -0.81 -13.58 -4.29
N VAL A 11 -0.02 -12.51 -4.23
CA VAL A 11 0.91 -12.14 -5.30
C VAL A 11 2.24 -12.80 -5.04
N ASN A 12 2.68 -13.66 -5.95
CA ASN A 12 4.02 -14.24 -5.89
C ASN A 12 5.07 -13.23 -6.42
N ALA A 13 6.10 -13.00 -5.61
CA ALA A 13 7.24 -12.14 -5.94
C ALA A 13 8.54 -12.95 -5.90
N GLN A 14 9.52 -12.57 -6.71
CA GLN A 14 10.86 -13.14 -6.65
C GLN A 14 11.73 -12.34 -5.67
N VAL A 15 12.55 -13.07 -4.90
CA VAL A 15 13.46 -12.48 -3.92
C VAL A 15 14.62 -11.78 -4.64
N ASN A 16 14.97 -10.58 -4.17
CA ASN A 16 16.00 -9.71 -4.74
C ASN A 16 15.75 -9.29 -6.21
N ILE A 17 14.48 -9.30 -6.64
CA ILE A 17 14.08 -8.78 -7.94
C ILE A 17 13.11 -7.62 -7.72
N GLN A 18 13.29 -6.56 -8.51
CA GLN A 18 12.37 -5.43 -8.51
C GLN A 18 11.03 -5.86 -9.11
N GLU A 19 9.99 -5.69 -8.32
CA GLU A 19 8.61 -5.94 -8.69
C GLU A 19 7.88 -4.60 -8.84
N PHE A 20 6.99 -4.52 -9.82
CA PHE A 20 6.15 -3.35 -10.03
C PHE A 20 4.76 -3.65 -9.47
N ILE A 21 4.35 -2.86 -8.50
CA ILE A 21 3.11 -3.01 -7.74
C ILE A 21 2.30 -1.73 -7.97
N GLN A 22 1.03 -1.87 -8.34
CA GLN A 22 0.13 -0.75 -8.45
C GLN A 22 -0.93 -0.86 -7.35
N VAL A 23 -1.09 0.21 -6.58
CA VAL A 23 -2.07 0.33 -5.50
C VAL A 23 -3.10 1.37 -5.91
N CYS A 24 -4.34 0.97 -6.12
CA CYS A 24 -5.42 1.85 -6.50
C CYS A 24 -6.46 1.91 -5.38
N ALA A 25 -6.88 3.12 -5.02
CA ALA A 25 -7.99 3.33 -4.08
C ALA A 25 -9.21 3.83 -4.86
N PHE A 26 -10.27 3.04 -4.89
CA PHE A 26 -11.52 3.37 -5.56
C PHE A 26 -12.61 3.64 -4.54
N THR A 27 -13.32 4.75 -4.71
CA THR A 27 -14.54 5.06 -3.97
C THR A 27 -15.70 5.14 -4.93
N THR A 28 -16.87 4.68 -4.50
CA THR A 28 -18.13 4.92 -5.21
C THR A 28 -18.74 6.28 -4.84
N THR A 29 -18.25 6.91 -3.77
CA THR A 29 -18.76 8.18 -3.25
C THR A 29 -17.71 9.27 -3.47
N PRO A 30 -17.98 10.32 -4.27
CA PRO A 30 -17.14 11.50 -4.35
C PRO A 30 -16.97 12.11 -2.96
N THR A 31 -15.74 12.49 -2.59
CA THR A 31 -15.47 13.20 -1.34
C THR A 31 -14.48 14.31 -1.61
N ASP A 32 -14.79 15.50 -1.12
CA ASP A 32 -13.94 16.69 -1.19
C ASP A 32 -13.01 16.81 0.03
N LYS A 33 -13.02 15.78 0.89
CA LYS A 33 -12.24 15.73 2.13
C LYS A 33 -10.79 15.36 1.83
N ASP A 34 -9.86 15.99 2.54
CA ASP A 34 -8.45 15.61 2.50
C ASP A 34 -8.27 14.21 3.08
N THR A 35 -7.57 13.35 2.35
CA THR A 35 -7.37 11.95 2.74
C THR A 35 -5.91 11.56 2.67
N TYR A 36 -5.58 10.45 3.31
CA TYR A 36 -4.29 9.82 3.20
C TYR A 36 -4.45 8.30 3.21
N VAL A 37 -3.51 7.60 2.57
CA VAL A 37 -3.46 6.15 2.63
C VAL A 37 -2.49 5.73 3.73
N LEU A 38 -2.95 4.86 4.62
CA LEU A 38 -2.14 4.15 5.59
C LEU A 38 -1.88 2.73 5.09
N VAL A 39 -0.61 2.34 4.99
CA VAL A 39 -0.20 0.96 4.73
C VAL A 39 0.51 0.42 5.95
N THR A 40 0.09 -0.76 6.41
CA THR A 40 0.70 -1.43 7.56
C THR A 40 1.11 -2.85 7.22
N LEU A 41 2.25 -3.27 7.73
CA LEU A 41 2.71 -4.65 7.68
C LEU A 41 1.97 -5.51 8.71
N GLY A 42 1.62 -6.74 8.32
CA GLY A 42 1.07 -7.74 9.23
C GLY A 42 2.09 -8.20 10.28
N ASP A 43 3.39 -8.23 9.92
CA ASP A 43 4.49 -8.47 10.84
C ASP A 43 5.51 -7.33 10.74
N ARG A 44 5.62 -6.54 11.82
CA ARG A 44 6.55 -5.40 11.90
C ARG A 44 8.03 -5.81 11.82
N ASN A 45 8.38 -7.07 12.11
CA ASN A 45 9.77 -7.52 12.03
C ASN A 45 10.25 -7.67 10.57
N GLN A 46 9.34 -7.57 9.61
CA GLN A 46 9.63 -7.68 8.18
C GLN A 46 9.94 -6.32 7.52
N VAL A 47 9.96 -5.21 8.28
CA VAL A 47 10.25 -3.85 7.75
C VAL A 47 11.58 -3.83 6.98
N ASP A 48 12.62 -4.45 7.53
CA ASP A 48 13.96 -4.44 6.91
C ASP A 48 14.09 -5.37 5.70
N ASP A 49 13.12 -6.28 5.53
CA ASP A 49 13.11 -7.28 4.46
C ASP A 49 12.49 -6.75 3.15
N ILE A 50 12.00 -5.51 3.14
CA ILE A 50 11.39 -4.87 1.98
C ILE A 50 12.03 -3.52 1.69
N ASP A 51 12.24 -3.21 0.41
CA ASP A 51 12.60 -1.86 -0.06
C ASP A 51 11.54 -1.41 -1.05
N PHE A 52 10.71 -0.44 -0.65
CA PHE A 52 9.65 0.11 -1.49
C PHE A 52 9.96 1.56 -1.86
N VAL A 53 9.71 1.89 -3.12
CA VAL A 53 9.93 3.23 -3.68
C VAL A 53 8.78 3.54 -4.62
N PHE A 54 8.26 4.75 -4.61
CA PHE A 54 7.36 5.22 -5.65
C PHE A 54 8.05 5.29 -7.02
N SER A 55 7.28 5.24 -8.09
CA SER A 55 7.84 5.30 -9.46
C SER A 55 8.61 6.59 -9.76
N ASP A 56 8.38 7.66 -9.01
CA ASP A 56 9.11 8.94 -9.08
C ASP A 56 10.46 8.92 -8.34
N GLY A 57 10.77 7.84 -7.62
CA GLY A 57 11.99 7.67 -6.83
C GLY A 57 11.84 8.01 -5.34
N THR A 58 10.66 8.41 -4.88
CA THR A 58 10.41 8.75 -3.48
C THR A 58 10.38 7.47 -2.62
N PRO A 59 11.23 7.32 -1.60
CA PRO A 59 11.26 6.11 -0.78
C PRO A 59 10.03 5.99 0.12
N ILE A 60 9.52 4.77 0.27
CA ILE A 60 8.42 4.44 1.18
C ILE A 60 9.03 3.93 2.48
N LEU A 61 8.88 4.71 3.55
CA LEU A 61 9.48 4.42 4.85
C LEU A 61 8.41 3.98 5.85
N PHE A 62 8.54 2.75 6.34
CA PHE A 62 7.73 2.26 7.44
C PHE A 62 8.35 2.69 8.77
N ASN A 63 7.51 3.11 9.72
CA ASN A 63 7.94 3.42 11.08
C ASN A 63 8.19 2.13 11.90
N GLU A 64 8.55 2.28 13.18
CA GLU A 64 8.87 1.17 14.10
C GLU A 64 7.71 0.18 14.33
N VAL A 65 6.48 0.56 14.01
CA VAL A 65 5.30 -0.32 14.09
C VAL A 65 4.91 -0.90 12.73
N GLY A 66 5.73 -0.71 11.70
CA GLY A 66 5.50 -1.23 10.36
C GLY A 66 4.40 -0.49 9.61
N ALA A 67 4.21 0.81 9.87
CA ALA A 67 3.21 1.64 9.20
C ALA A 67 3.86 2.76 8.37
N SER A 68 3.32 3.00 7.17
CA SER A 68 3.71 4.10 6.27
C SER A 68 2.46 4.89 5.89
N ARG A 69 2.58 6.22 5.90
CA ARG A 69 1.52 7.18 5.56
C ARG A 69 1.82 7.83 4.22
N PHE A 70 0.82 7.93 3.37
CA PHE A 70 0.90 8.56 2.05
C PHE A 70 -0.12 9.67 1.94
N ASP A 71 0.37 10.91 1.99
CA ASP A 71 -0.46 12.12 1.99
C ASP A 71 -0.86 12.57 0.59
N ASP A 72 -0.14 12.12 -0.44
CA ASP A 72 -0.38 12.53 -1.84
C ASP A 72 -1.37 11.63 -2.59
N VAL A 73 -2.00 10.66 -1.90
CA VAL A 73 -2.93 9.73 -2.56
C VAL A 73 -4.32 10.35 -2.66
N ILE A 74 -4.68 10.70 -3.89
CA ILE A 74 -5.98 11.26 -4.25
C ILE A 74 -6.97 10.09 -4.46
N LEU A 75 -8.19 10.18 -3.94
CA LEU A 75 -9.24 9.19 -4.23
C LEU A 75 -9.39 8.97 -5.74
N ASN A 76 -9.62 7.71 -6.14
CA ASN A 76 -9.71 7.28 -7.53
C ASN A 76 -8.40 7.45 -8.33
N THR A 77 -7.26 7.48 -7.64
CA THR A 77 -5.94 7.39 -8.27
C THR A 77 -5.24 6.07 -7.94
N CYS A 78 -4.26 5.73 -8.78
CA CYS A 78 -3.39 4.59 -8.59
C CYS A 78 -1.96 5.08 -8.36
N ALA A 79 -1.34 4.60 -7.28
CA ALA A 79 0.07 4.76 -7.03
C ALA A 79 0.86 3.59 -7.62
N ASN A 80 1.97 3.89 -8.29
CA ASN A 80 2.91 2.89 -8.79
C ASN A 80 4.09 2.80 -7.82
N ILE A 81 4.35 1.60 -7.34
CA ILE A 81 5.37 1.27 -6.36
C ILE A 81 6.31 0.24 -6.98
N ILE A 82 7.60 0.51 -6.88
CA ILE A 82 8.67 -0.43 -7.17
C ILE A 82 9.10 -1.04 -5.84
N GLY A 83 8.90 -2.34 -5.68
CA GLY A 83 9.20 -3.06 -4.46
C GLY A 83 10.24 -4.16 -4.66
N THR A 84 11.15 -4.31 -3.71
CA THR A 84 12.09 -5.45 -3.66
C THR A 84 11.92 -6.20 -2.35
N PHE A 85 11.70 -7.51 -2.44
CA PHE A 85 11.63 -8.40 -1.27
C PHE A 85 13.00 -9.07 -1.09
N LYS A 86 13.67 -8.84 0.04
CA LYS A 86 15.04 -9.32 0.29
C LYS A 86 15.10 -10.75 0.83
N ARG A 87 14.00 -11.24 1.41
CA ARG A 87 13.92 -12.58 1.99
C ARG A 87 12.69 -13.35 1.49
N PRO A 88 12.76 -14.69 1.42
CA PRO A 88 11.58 -15.52 1.19
C PRO A 88 10.63 -15.45 2.39
N GLY A 89 9.33 -15.32 2.14
CA GLY A 89 8.32 -15.30 3.20
C GLY A 89 6.94 -14.91 2.69
N GLU A 90 5.95 -15.01 3.57
CA GLU A 90 4.64 -14.41 3.36
C GLU A 90 4.66 -12.98 3.93
N TYR A 91 4.33 -12.01 3.08
CA TYR A 91 4.26 -10.59 3.44
C TYR A 91 2.82 -10.13 3.32
N ILE A 92 2.23 -9.73 4.45
CA ILE A 92 0.85 -9.24 4.51
C ILE A 92 0.88 -7.72 4.63
N PHE A 93 0.23 -7.04 3.69
CA PHE A 93 0.05 -5.59 3.71
C PHE A 93 -1.43 -5.28 3.89
N ASN A 94 -1.75 -4.50 4.91
CA ASN A 94 -3.09 -3.92 5.06
C ASN A 94 -3.04 -2.48 4.58
N VAL A 95 -4.04 -2.09 3.80
CA VAL A 95 -4.17 -0.73 3.26
C VAL A 95 -5.49 -0.14 3.73
N ALA A 96 -5.48 1.10 4.17
CA ALA A 96 -6.67 1.85 4.55
C ALA A 96 -6.59 3.28 4.03
N LEU A 97 -7.70 3.83 3.54
CA LEU A 97 -7.83 5.26 3.27
C LEU A 97 -8.52 5.91 4.47
N LEU A 98 -7.90 6.95 4.99
CA LEU A 98 -8.34 7.66 6.18
C LEU A 98 -8.56 9.15 5.85
N GLU A 99 -9.59 9.74 6.44
CA GLU A 99 -9.77 11.20 6.44
C GLU A 99 -8.70 11.85 7.32
N GLN A 100 -8.03 12.90 6.82
CA GLN A 100 -6.89 13.51 7.53
C GLN A 100 -7.28 14.11 8.89
N ASP A 101 -8.45 14.74 8.97
CA ASP A 101 -8.89 15.47 10.17
C ASP A 101 -9.37 14.55 11.29
N THR A 102 -10.15 13.51 10.94
CA THR A 102 -10.80 12.64 11.91
C THR A 102 -10.08 11.30 12.09
N ASN A 103 -9.20 10.92 11.16
CA ASN A 103 -8.68 9.56 10.99
C ASN A 103 -9.80 8.52 10.82
N ASP A 104 -11.00 8.96 10.43
CA ASP A 104 -12.09 8.04 10.15
C ASP A 104 -11.76 7.25 8.90
N ARG A 105 -11.99 5.95 9.01
CA ARG A 105 -11.83 5.05 7.89
C ARG A 105 -12.94 5.26 6.88
N LEU A 106 -12.55 5.53 5.65
CA LEU A 106 -13.48 5.60 4.53
C LEU A 106 -13.77 4.20 3.99
N ASP A 107 -15.04 3.95 3.65
CA ASP A 107 -15.48 2.69 3.04
C ASP A 107 -15.10 2.70 1.55
N VAL A 108 -13.88 2.27 1.26
CA VAL A 108 -13.28 2.27 -0.08
C VAL A 108 -12.77 0.89 -0.47
N GLU A 109 -12.84 0.59 -1.77
CA GLU A 109 -12.23 -0.60 -2.32
C GLU A 109 -10.78 -0.28 -2.72
N VAL A 110 -9.81 -0.91 -2.04
CA VAL A 110 -8.40 -0.81 -2.41
C VAL A 110 -8.00 -2.05 -3.20
N ALA A 111 -7.53 -1.85 -4.42
CA ALA A 111 -6.97 -2.90 -5.26
C ALA A 111 -5.44 -2.80 -5.28
N VAL A 112 -4.77 -3.93 -5.12
CA VAL A 112 -3.31 -4.04 -5.26
C VAL A 112 -3.03 -5.08 -6.32
N VAL A 113 -2.30 -4.70 -7.37
CA VAL A 113 -2.00 -5.57 -8.51
C VAL A 113 -0.51 -5.54 -8.84
N LYS A 114 0.04 -6.68 -9.20
CA LYS A 114 1.38 -6.78 -9.79
C LYS A 114 1.28 -6.44 -11.27
N VAL A 115 2.05 -5.47 -11.72
CA VAL A 115 2.08 -5.06 -13.13
C VAL A 115 3.37 -5.51 -13.78
N ALA A 116 3.30 -5.88 -15.07
CA ALA A 116 4.50 -6.11 -15.86
C ALA A 116 5.14 -4.76 -16.22
N ARG A 117 6.46 -4.71 -16.27
CA ARG A 117 7.17 -3.53 -16.77
C ARG A 117 6.83 -3.36 -18.26
N SER A 118 6.09 -2.30 -18.60
CA SER A 118 5.81 -1.91 -19.99
C SER A 118 7.03 -1.33 -20.68
#